data_AF-A0ABD1JN56-F1
#
_entry.id   AF-A0ABD1JN56-F1
#
_cell.length_a   1.000
_cell.length_b   1.000
_cell.length_c   1.000
_cell.angle_alpha   90.00
_cell.angle_beta   90.00
_cell.angle_gamma   90.00
#
_symmetry.space_group_name_H-M   'P 1'
#
loop_
_entity.id
_entity.type
_entity.pdbx_description
1 polymer ?
#
loop_
_entity_poly.entity_id
_entity_poly.type
_entity_poly.pdbx_seq_one_letter_code
_entity_poly.pdbx_strand_id
1 'polypeptide(L)'
;MDRDVVLEGLSTLLGVRVSGLPKNNIPKNVVVLPVEKLILRGIGGGHVFSDAAEIGIRSDAQQELFIDEEEFFDPQYDYDFTNLRDPSLCERGDEPYKRPAGWNRAALKVRGKYEDGDDWLGPNGWRSYSAPGEWPVSFHGTSGKGAKGIVEIGYEAGPRAVYGRGVYSTPDINEAERYYAKTFTVNKTKKTYKVVVQNRVNPKHRKICQRKDYWLIPVPEGTSAEKERKIVDCSIRPYGLLFKEVK
;
A
#
# COMPACT_ATOMS: atom_id res chain seq x y z
N MET A 1 -2.61 -17.17 2.98
CA MET A 1 -1.16 -16.94 2.83
C MET A 1 -0.49 -17.14 4.19
N ASP A 2 0.77 -17.59 4.24
CA ASP A 2 1.50 -17.74 5.51
C ASP A 2 1.64 -16.35 6.18
N ARG A 3 1.31 -16.28 7.46
CA ARG A 3 1.29 -15.02 8.19
C ARG A 3 2.68 -14.39 8.30
N ASP A 4 3.71 -15.21 8.49
CA ASP A 4 5.10 -14.74 8.60
C ASP A 4 5.52 -14.00 7.33
N VAL A 5 5.04 -14.44 6.15
CA VAL A 5 5.27 -13.74 4.86
C VAL A 5 4.66 -12.35 4.87
N VAL A 6 3.43 -12.21 5.38
CA VAL A 6 2.70 -10.94 5.39
C VAL A 6 3.36 -9.93 6.33
N LEU A 7 3.74 -10.36 7.54
CA LEU A 7 4.41 -9.51 8.53
C LEU A 7 5.80 -9.07 8.09
N GLU A 8 6.61 -9.99 7.56
CA GLU A 8 7.95 -9.67 7.03
C GLU A 8 7.87 -8.73 5.82
N GLY A 9 6.88 -8.92 4.92
CA GLY A 9 6.71 -8.01 3.79
C GLY A 9 6.15 -6.65 4.21
N LEU A 10 5.27 -6.57 5.20
CA LEU A 10 4.84 -5.29 5.78
C LEU A 10 6.02 -4.58 6.47
N SER A 11 6.87 -5.33 7.17
CA SER A 11 8.11 -4.80 7.76
C SER A 11 9.05 -4.24 6.70
N THR A 12 9.20 -4.97 5.60
CA THR A 12 10.02 -4.57 4.45
C THR A 12 9.48 -3.30 3.80
N LEU A 13 8.16 -3.19 3.65
CA LEU A 13 7.50 -2.02 3.10
C LEU A 13 7.72 -0.77 3.96
N LEU A 14 7.59 -0.90 5.28
CA LEU A 14 7.70 0.22 6.22
C LEU A 14 9.16 0.53 6.62
N GLY A 15 10.09 -0.39 6.40
CA GLY A 15 11.48 -0.27 6.83
C GLY A 15 11.68 -0.39 8.35
N VAL A 16 10.70 -0.98 9.05
CA VAL A 16 10.67 -1.18 10.49
C VAL A 16 10.10 -2.56 10.79
N ARG A 17 10.52 -3.19 11.88
CA ARG A 17 9.98 -4.51 12.26
C ARG A 17 8.52 -4.39 12.66
N VAL A 18 7.67 -5.24 12.09
CA VAL A 18 6.24 -5.36 12.41
C VAL A 18 5.91 -6.77 12.84
N SER A 19 5.23 -6.90 13.98
CA SER A 19 4.77 -8.17 14.55
C SER A 19 3.27 -8.15 14.84
N GLY A 20 2.64 -9.32 14.90
CA GLY A 20 1.27 -9.45 15.38
C GLY A 20 1.20 -9.17 16.89
N LEU A 21 0.14 -8.48 17.34
CA LEU A 21 -0.08 -8.24 18.76
C LEU A 21 -0.29 -9.58 19.50
N PRO A 22 0.46 -9.87 20.57
CA PRO A 22 0.26 -11.10 21.32
C PRO A 22 -1.13 -11.15 21.97
N LYS A 23 -1.87 -12.23 21.77
CA LYS A 23 -3.19 -12.41 22.41
C LYS A 23 -3.10 -12.53 23.94
N ASN A 24 -1.95 -12.97 24.45
CA ASN A 24 -1.65 -13.09 25.88
C ASN A 24 -0.38 -12.31 26.21
N ASN A 25 -0.31 -11.72 27.40
CA ASN A 25 0.86 -10.97 27.91
C ASN A 25 1.27 -9.78 27.02
N ILE A 26 0.32 -8.91 26.69
CA ILE A 26 0.58 -7.66 25.97
C ILE A 26 1.62 -6.85 26.76
N PRO A 27 2.81 -6.58 26.19
CA PRO A 27 3.81 -5.77 26.88
C PRO A 27 3.27 -4.36 27.14
N LYS A 28 3.58 -3.81 28.32
CA LYS A 28 3.00 -2.53 28.79
C LYS A 28 3.33 -1.31 27.91
N ASN A 29 4.31 -1.42 27.00
CA ASN A 29 4.83 -0.31 26.19
C ASN A 29 4.90 -0.68 24.69
N VAL A 30 3.88 -1.36 24.17
CA VAL A 30 3.77 -1.65 22.74
C VAL A 30 3.24 -0.45 21.96
N VAL A 31 3.85 -0.14 20.83
CA VAL A 31 3.27 0.77 19.83
C VAL A 31 2.43 -0.04 18.86
N VAL A 32 1.12 0.12 18.94
CA VAL A 32 0.16 -0.49 18.01
C VAL A 32 0.01 0.43 16.80
N LEU A 33 0.25 -0.11 15.60
CA LEU A 33 0.05 0.57 14.33
C LEU A 33 -1.38 0.26 13.82
N PRO A 34 -2.31 1.21 13.87
CA PRO A 34 -3.64 1.02 13.29
C PRO A 34 -3.57 1.10 11.75
N VAL A 35 -4.50 0.45 11.05
CA VAL A 35 -4.51 0.36 9.59
C VAL A 35 -4.61 1.74 8.93
N GLU A 36 -5.31 2.68 9.56
CA GLU A 36 -5.47 4.08 9.15
C GLU A 36 -4.11 4.76 8.97
N LYS A 37 -3.14 4.44 9.83
CA LYS A 37 -1.78 5.02 9.70
C LYS A 37 -1.05 4.45 8.50
N LEU A 38 -1.36 3.23 8.04
CA LEU A 38 -0.83 2.70 6.79
C LEU A 38 -1.51 3.34 5.57
N ILE A 39 -2.84 3.48 5.61
CA ILE A 39 -3.64 3.85 4.42
C ILE A 39 -3.86 5.37 4.23
N LEU A 40 -3.79 6.18 5.30
CA LEU A 40 -3.96 7.64 5.27
C LEU A 40 -2.63 8.41 5.36
N ARG A 41 -1.55 7.74 5.78
CA ARG A 41 -0.21 8.37 5.89
C ARG A 41 0.83 7.77 4.95
N GLY A 42 0.42 6.80 4.14
CA GLY A 42 1.24 6.05 3.21
C GLY A 42 2.40 5.30 3.86
N ILE A 43 3.19 4.63 3.03
CA ILE A 43 4.20 3.69 3.47
C ILE A 43 5.58 4.34 3.44
N GLY A 44 6.02 4.85 4.60
CA GLY A 44 7.37 5.36 4.79
C GLY A 44 7.68 5.50 6.28
N GLY A 45 8.80 4.94 6.73
CA GLY A 45 9.16 4.88 8.15
C GLY A 45 9.23 6.24 8.85
N GLY A 46 9.57 7.33 8.14
CA GLY A 46 9.84 8.65 8.72
C GLY A 46 8.73 9.25 9.60
N HIS A 47 7.45 8.96 9.33
CA HIS A 47 6.32 9.49 10.12
C HIS A 47 5.70 8.51 11.12
N VAL A 48 5.94 7.20 11.02
CA VAL A 48 5.63 6.30 12.15
C VAL A 48 6.44 6.72 13.38
N PHE A 49 7.69 7.16 13.15
CA PHE A 49 8.58 7.63 14.21
C PHE A 49 8.33 9.08 14.68
N SER A 50 7.70 9.96 13.87
CA SER A 50 7.32 11.30 14.35
C SER A 50 6.12 11.24 15.31
N ASP A 51 5.20 10.31 15.08
CA ASP A 51 4.12 10.03 16.05
C ASP A 51 4.66 9.37 17.31
N ALA A 52 5.73 8.57 17.24
CA ALA A 52 6.39 8.06 18.44
C ALA A 52 6.86 9.20 19.35
N ALA A 53 7.27 10.36 18.80
CA ALA A 53 7.58 11.56 19.57
C ALA A 53 6.33 12.27 20.15
N GLU A 54 5.19 12.30 19.44
CA GLU A 54 3.88 12.74 19.99
C GLU A 54 3.34 11.78 21.07
N ILE A 55 3.71 10.49 21.01
CA ILE A 55 3.40 9.44 22.00
C ILE A 55 4.51 9.38 23.09
N GLY A 56 5.51 10.27 23.05
CA GLY A 56 6.52 10.45 24.11
C GLY A 56 7.74 9.51 24.08
N ILE A 57 8.15 9.00 22.92
CA ILE A 57 9.18 7.96 22.78
C ILE A 57 10.43 8.52 22.06
N ARG A 58 11.61 8.39 22.70
CA ARG A 58 12.92 8.88 22.21
C ARG A 58 13.51 7.99 21.09
N SER A 59 14.28 8.63 20.23
CA SER A 59 14.68 8.22 18.86
C SER A 59 15.82 7.20 18.71
N ASP A 60 16.20 6.43 19.74
CA ASP A 60 17.46 5.64 19.70
C ASP A 60 17.31 4.11 19.85
N ALA A 61 16.09 3.56 19.78
CA ALA A 61 15.88 2.12 19.70
C ALA A 61 15.29 1.73 18.34
N GLN A 62 15.76 0.63 17.74
CA GLN A 62 15.05 -0.06 16.66
C GLN A 62 13.65 -0.43 17.16
N GLN A 63 12.69 0.45 16.94
CA GLN A 63 11.35 0.34 17.51
C GLN A 63 10.57 -0.70 16.70
N GLU A 64 10.10 -1.76 17.35
CA GLU A 64 9.19 -2.73 16.76
C GLU A 64 7.76 -2.21 16.85
N LEU A 65 7.01 -2.30 15.76
CA LEU A 65 5.58 -2.00 15.72
C LEU A 65 4.77 -3.28 15.85
N PHE A 66 3.61 -3.17 16.46
CA PHE A 66 2.67 -4.27 16.55
C PHE A 66 1.38 -3.92 15.83
N ILE A 67 0.72 -4.91 15.27
CA ILE A 67 -0.59 -4.74 14.66
C ILE A 67 -1.59 -5.72 15.26
N ASP A 68 -2.78 -5.24 15.55
CA ASP A 68 -3.93 -6.13 15.77
C ASP A 68 -4.37 -6.67 14.42
N GLU A 69 -4.14 -7.95 14.17
CA GLU A 69 -4.36 -8.53 12.85
C GLU A 69 -5.84 -8.53 12.44
N GLU A 70 -6.75 -8.64 13.42
CA GLU A 70 -8.20 -8.66 13.21
C GLU A 70 -8.75 -7.27 12.87
N GLU A 71 -8.04 -6.22 13.28
CA GLU A 71 -8.34 -4.83 12.93
C GLU A 71 -7.50 -4.29 11.77
N PHE A 72 -6.40 -4.96 11.42
CA PHE A 72 -5.50 -4.51 10.35
C PHE A 72 -5.81 -5.15 9.00
N PHE A 73 -6.09 -6.45 8.99
CA PHE A 73 -6.38 -7.21 7.78
C PHE A 73 -7.85 -7.59 7.71
N ASP A 74 -8.31 -7.86 6.49
CA ASP A 74 -9.67 -8.29 6.23
C ASP A 74 -9.69 -9.59 5.40
N PRO A 75 -9.41 -10.75 6.04
CA PRO A 75 -9.13 -12.00 5.33
C PRO A 75 -10.27 -12.50 4.44
N GLN A 76 -11.52 -12.05 4.67
CA GLN A 76 -12.65 -12.38 3.79
C GLN A 76 -12.47 -11.82 2.36
N TYR A 77 -11.59 -10.82 2.19
CA TYR A 77 -11.23 -10.23 0.91
C TYR A 77 -9.82 -10.64 0.45
N ASP A 78 -9.14 -11.55 1.13
CA ASP A 78 -7.91 -12.13 0.59
C ASP A 78 -8.18 -12.79 -0.76
N TYR A 79 -7.18 -12.79 -1.63
CA TYR A 79 -7.33 -13.44 -2.93
C TYR A 79 -6.04 -14.06 -3.42
N ASP A 80 -6.11 -15.34 -3.78
CA ASP A 80 -4.98 -16.08 -4.32
C ASP A 80 -4.99 -16.06 -5.85
N PHE A 81 -4.08 -15.27 -6.44
CA PHE A 81 -3.87 -15.22 -7.88
C PHE A 81 -2.66 -16.07 -8.33
N THR A 82 -2.04 -16.86 -7.45
CA THR A 82 -0.77 -17.57 -7.73
C THR A 82 -0.86 -18.52 -8.92
N ASN A 83 -2.02 -19.19 -9.05
CA ASN A 83 -2.32 -20.12 -10.13
C ASN A 83 -3.36 -19.55 -11.12
N LEU A 84 -3.60 -18.23 -11.09
CA LEU A 84 -4.57 -17.61 -11.98
C LEU A 84 -4.14 -17.78 -13.43
N ARG A 85 -4.97 -18.49 -14.20
CA ARG A 85 -4.87 -18.68 -15.65
C ARG A 85 -6.12 -18.13 -16.33
N ASP A 86 -6.52 -16.93 -15.93
CA ASP A 86 -7.76 -16.32 -16.38
C ASP A 86 -7.45 -15.30 -17.49
N PRO A 87 -7.84 -15.58 -18.75
CA PRO A 87 -7.65 -14.66 -19.86
C PRO A 87 -8.74 -13.59 -19.93
N SER A 88 -9.72 -13.58 -19.02
CA SER A 88 -10.84 -12.64 -19.09
C SER A 88 -10.37 -11.20 -18.95
N LEU A 89 -10.89 -10.34 -19.83
CA LEU A 89 -10.80 -8.90 -19.67
C LEU A 89 -11.56 -8.55 -18.39
N CYS A 90 -10.89 -7.80 -17.53
CA CYS A 90 -11.42 -7.37 -16.25
C CYS A 90 -11.33 -5.86 -16.19
N GLU A 91 -12.34 -5.22 -15.62
CA GLU A 91 -12.41 -3.78 -15.47
C GLU A 91 -12.67 -3.40 -14.01
N ARG A 92 -12.14 -2.24 -13.62
CA ARG A 92 -12.38 -1.61 -12.32
C ARG A 92 -12.41 -0.10 -12.51
N GLY A 93 -13.45 0.54 -12.00
CA GLY A 93 -13.66 1.99 -12.16
C GLY A 93 -13.68 2.45 -13.62
N ASP A 94 -14.32 1.64 -14.47
CA ASP A 94 -14.48 1.85 -15.93
C ASP A 94 -13.15 1.86 -16.70
N GLU A 95 -12.12 1.23 -16.15
CA GLU A 95 -10.81 1.08 -16.79
C GLU A 95 -10.31 -0.37 -16.79
N PRO A 96 -9.50 -0.77 -17.80
CA PRO A 96 -8.89 -2.08 -17.84
C PRO A 96 -8.07 -2.37 -16.59
N TYR A 97 -8.34 -3.53 -15.98
CA TYR A 97 -7.64 -4.02 -14.81
C TYR A 97 -7.00 -5.37 -15.10
N LYS A 98 -5.67 -5.37 -15.14
CA LYS A 98 -4.87 -6.59 -15.22
C LYS A 98 -4.80 -7.23 -13.83
N ARG A 99 -5.55 -8.33 -13.64
CA ARG A 99 -5.47 -9.11 -12.41
C ARG A 99 -4.00 -9.54 -12.16
N PRO A 100 -3.50 -9.48 -10.92
CA PRO A 100 -2.11 -9.73 -10.61
C PRO A 100 -1.80 -11.24 -10.61
N ALA A 101 -1.87 -11.88 -11.79
CA ALA A 101 -1.58 -13.29 -11.96
C ALA A 101 -0.17 -13.65 -11.44
N GLY A 102 -0.08 -14.71 -10.64
CA GLY A 102 1.14 -15.12 -9.93
C GLY A 102 1.33 -14.49 -8.55
N TRP A 103 0.44 -13.60 -8.11
CA TRP A 103 0.52 -12.94 -6.80
C TRP A 103 -0.53 -13.49 -5.82
N ASN A 104 -0.33 -13.28 -4.52
CA ASN A 104 -1.31 -13.55 -3.47
C ASN A 104 -1.59 -12.23 -2.73
N ARG A 105 -2.86 -11.92 -2.49
CA ARG A 105 -3.28 -10.66 -1.86
C ARG A 105 -3.69 -10.90 -0.40
N ALA A 106 -3.06 -10.16 0.51
CA ALA A 106 -3.61 -9.88 1.83
C ALA A 106 -4.40 -8.56 1.78
N ALA A 107 -5.69 -8.58 2.10
CA ALA A 107 -6.55 -7.41 2.08
C ALA A 107 -6.44 -6.58 3.37
N LEU A 108 -6.44 -5.26 3.24
CA LEU A 108 -6.42 -4.32 4.36
C LEU A 108 -7.86 -4.02 4.81
N LYS A 109 -8.08 -3.84 6.11
CA LYS A 109 -9.40 -3.52 6.68
C LYS A 109 -9.75 -2.03 6.51
N VAL A 110 -10.14 -1.65 5.30
CA VAL A 110 -10.30 -0.25 4.87
C VAL A 110 -11.75 0.26 4.84
N ARG A 111 -12.73 -0.65 5.00
CA ARG A 111 -14.15 -0.27 4.99
C ARG A 111 -14.49 0.63 6.18
N GLY A 112 -15.23 1.71 5.91
CA GLY A 112 -15.61 2.70 6.92
C GLY A 112 -14.45 3.54 7.47
N LYS A 113 -13.27 3.51 6.82
CA LYS A 113 -12.09 4.30 7.23
C LYS A 113 -11.99 5.66 6.52
N TYR A 114 -12.79 5.88 5.50
CA TYR A 114 -12.83 7.13 4.71
C TYR A 114 -14.17 7.83 4.88
N GLU A 115 -14.13 9.16 5.05
CA GLU A 115 -15.32 9.98 5.33
C GLU A 115 -16.35 9.96 4.18
N ASP A 116 -15.90 9.76 2.95
CA ASP A 116 -16.72 9.71 1.74
C ASP A 116 -17.26 8.30 1.41
N GLY A 117 -17.16 7.36 2.35
CA GLY A 117 -17.70 6.01 2.22
C GLY A 117 -16.81 5.04 1.45
N ASP A 118 -17.42 3.94 0.98
CA ASP A 118 -16.71 2.75 0.45
C ASP A 118 -16.91 2.50 -1.05
N ASP A 119 -17.67 3.34 -1.76
CA ASP A 119 -18.03 3.12 -3.17
C ASP A 119 -16.79 2.98 -4.07
N TRP A 120 -15.72 3.71 -3.74
CA TRP A 120 -14.41 3.64 -4.40
C TRP A 120 -13.81 2.23 -4.44
N LEU A 121 -14.10 1.40 -3.43
CA LEU A 121 -13.61 0.03 -3.31
C LEU A 121 -14.46 -0.94 -4.11
N GLY A 122 -15.77 -0.67 -4.15
CA GLY A 122 -16.76 -1.50 -4.83
C GLY A 122 -17.41 -2.61 -4.00
N PRO A 123 -18.36 -3.34 -4.60
CA PRO A 123 -18.98 -4.50 -3.97
C PRO A 123 -18.00 -5.67 -3.86
N ASN A 124 -18.27 -6.55 -2.89
CA ASN A 124 -17.53 -7.80 -2.74
C ASN A 124 -17.75 -8.74 -3.94
N GLY A 125 -16.82 -9.65 -4.17
CA GLY A 125 -16.97 -10.79 -5.08
C GLY A 125 -15.95 -10.84 -6.22
N TRP A 126 -15.83 -12.04 -6.81
CA TRP A 126 -15.03 -12.25 -8.01
C TRP A 126 -15.80 -11.75 -9.24
N ARG A 127 -15.42 -10.56 -9.71
CA ARG A 127 -16.11 -9.85 -10.79
C ARG A 127 -15.14 -9.37 -11.87
N SER A 128 -15.60 -9.33 -13.12
CA SER A 128 -14.84 -8.87 -14.30
C SER A 128 -15.27 -7.49 -14.82
N TYR A 129 -16.33 -6.91 -14.26
CA TYR A 129 -16.88 -5.61 -14.69
C TYR A 129 -16.78 -4.57 -13.56
N SER A 130 -16.93 -3.30 -13.88
CA SER A 130 -16.94 -2.18 -12.92
C SER A 130 -18.22 -2.14 -12.09
N ALA A 131 -18.25 -1.32 -11.03
CA ALA A 131 -19.47 -0.97 -10.32
C ALA A 131 -19.52 0.56 -10.20
N PRO A 132 -20.72 1.16 -10.12
CA PRO A 132 -20.85 2.61 -9.97
C PRO A 132 -20.02 3.14 -8.80
N GLY A 133 -19.28 4.22 -9.01
CA GLY A 133 -18.46 4.86 -7.99
C GLY A 133 -17.09 4.19 -7.75
N GLU A 134 -16.82 3.01 -8.29
CA GLU A 134 -15.53 2.37 -8.13
C GLU A 134 -14.39 3.17 -8.73
N TRP A 135 -13.23 3.10 -8.07
CA TRP A 135 -12.01 3.68 -8.58
C TRP A 135 -11.15 2.63 -9.31
N PRO A 136 -10.44 3.01 -10.37
CA PRO A 136 -9.46 2.16 -11.02
C PRO A 136 -8.35 1.67 -10.10
N VAL A 137 -7.79 0.51 -10.44
CA VAL A 137 -6.72 -0.11 -9.66
C VAL A 137 -5.35 0.36 -10.17
N SER A 138 -4.46 0.66 -9.23
CA SER A 138 -3.04 0.84 -9.54
C SER A 138 -2.18 0.13 -8.50
N PHE A 139 -0.89 0.07 -8.80
CA PHE A 139 0.12 -0.59 -8.01
C PHE A 139 1.24 0.40 -7.71
N HIS A 140 1.76 0.33 -6.49
CA HIS A 140 2.91 1.10 -6.07
C HIS A 140 3.84 0.19 -5.28
N GLY A 141 5.13 0.27 -5.57
CA GLY A 141 6.15 -0.29 -4.69
C GLY A 141 6.94 0.86 -4.09
N THR A 142 7.21 0.78 -2.79
CA THR A 142 7.70 1.92 -2.02
C THR A 142 9.19 2.08 -2.25
N SER A 143 9.70 3.30 -2.42
CA SER A 143 11.13 3.53 -2.49
C SER A 143 11.74 3.48 -1.09
N GLY A 144 12.29 2.33 -0.73
CA GLY A 144 13.19 2.23 0.41
C GLY A 144 14.48 3.02 0.16
N LYS A 145 14.72 4.01 1.02
CA LYS A 145 15.90 4.89 1.17
C LYS A 145 16.22 5.80 -0.01
N GLY A 146 15.85 7.08 0.15
CA GLY A 146 16.63 8.20 -0.39
C GLY A 146 15.98 8.93 -1.55
N ALA A 147 15.12 9.90 -1.23
CA ALA A 147 14.99 11.11 -2.04
C ALA A 147 14.67 12.29 -1.11
N LYS A 148 15.63 13.19 -0.88
CA LYS A 148 15.30 14.56 -0.43
C LYS A 148 14.32 15.13 -1.47
N GLY A 149 13.05 15.32 -1.08
CA GLY A 149 11.95 15.67 -1.98
C GLY A 149 10.62 14.96 -1.71
N ILE A 150 10.55 14.17 -0.63
CA ILE A 150 9.39 13.39 -0.17
C ILE A 150 8.12 14.27 -0.04
N VAL A 151 7.05 13.88 -0.73
CA VAL A 151 5.68 14.15 -0.27
C VAL A 151 5.54 13.29 0.98
N GLU A 152 5.45 13.92 2.15
CA GLU A 152 5.53 13.34 3.52
C GLU A 152 4.36 12.39 3.88
N ILE A 153 3.90 11.59 2.93
CA ILE A 153 2.71 10.73 3.04
C ILE A 153 3.00 9.38 2.39
N GLY A 154 4.24 8.90 2.54
CA GLY A 154 4.64 7.53 2.20
C GLY A 154 4.46 7.11 0.75
N TYR A 155 4.41 8.08 -0.15
CA TYR A 155 4.57 7.92 -1.59
C TYR A 155 5.59 8.96 -2.03
N GLU A 156 6.85 8.56 -2.17
CA GLU A 156 7.86 9.48 -2.66
C GLU A 156 7.60 9.80 -4.14
N ALA A 157 7.84 11.06 -4.53
CA ALA A 157 8.03 11.36 -5.93
C ALA A 157 9.18 10.48 -6.44
N GLY A 158 8.98 9.77 -7.56
CA GLY A 158 10.02 8.89 -8.09
C GLY A 158 11.35 9.63 -8.26
N PRO A 159 12.51 8.95 -8.25
CA PRO A 159 13.85 9.54 -8.11
C PRO A 159 14.24 10.57 -9.19
N ARG A 160 13.43 10.74 -10.22
CA ARG A 160 13.62 11.70 -11.31
C ARG A 160 12.47 12.72 -11.43
N ALA A 161 11.39 12.57 -10.67
CA ALA A 161 10.14 13.32 -10.77
C ALA A 161 9.79 13.67 -12.23
N VAL A 162 9.92 12.69 -13.14
CA VAL A 162 9.98 12.91 -14.60
C VAL A 162 8.76 13.68 -15.11
N TYR A 163 7.62 13.50 -14.44
CA TYR A 163 6.34 14.12 -14.82
C TYR A 163 5.86 15.15 -13.78
N GLY A 164 6.73 15.55 -12.85
CA GLY A 164 6.46 16.52 -11.79
C GLY A 164 6.39 15.91 -10.40
N ARG A 165 6.19 16.77 -9.40
CA ARG A 165 6.07 16.40 -7.98
C ARG A 165 4.72 15.75 -7.69
N GLY A 166 4.73 14.63 -6.97
CA GLY A 166 3.51 13.97 -6.52
C GLY A 166 3.67 12.47 -6.28
N VAL A 167 2.53 11.79 -6.13
CA VAL A 167 2.46 10.34 -5.88
C VAL A 167 2.37 9.59 -7.19
N TYR A 168 3.31 8.67 -7.41
CA TYR A 168 3.38 7.86 -8.63
C TYR A 168 2.80 6.47 -8.38
N SER A 169 2.02 5.97 -9.32
CA SER A 169 1.60 4.57 -9.38
C SER A 169 1.51 4.10 -10.82
N THR A 170 1.32 2.79 -11.03
CA THR A 170 1.15 2.21 -12.36
C THR A 170 -0.09 1.30 -12.38
N PRO A 171 -0.90 1.32 -13.45
CA PRO A 171 -1.97 0.34 -13.63
C PRO A 171 -1.45 -1.05 -14.06
N ASP A 172 -0.17 -1.19 -14.42
CA ASP A 172 0.40 -2.48 -14.82
C ASP A 172 1.23 -3.11 -13.68
N ILE A 173 0.74 -4.23 -13.16
CA ILE A 173 1.44 -5.03 -12.15
C ILE A 173 2.83 -5.48 -12.60
N ASN A 174 3.07 -5.68 -13.90
CA ASN A 174 4.38 -6.09 -14.40
C ASN A 174 5.41 -4.95 -14.31
N GLU A 175 4.99 -3.71 -14.57
CA GLU A 175 5.82 -2.52 -14.37
C GLU A 175 6.11 -2.33 -12.87
N ALA A 176 5.10 -2.52 -12.01
CA ALA A 176 5.27 -2.52 -10.56
C ALA A 176 6.27 -3.59 -10.10
N GLU A 177 6.14 -4.81 -10.61
CA GLU A 177 7.04 -5.92 -10.30
C GLU A 177 8.49 -5.63 -10.68
N ARG A 178 8.69 -5.05 -11.86
CA ARG A 178 10.01 -4.86 -12.45
C ARG A 178 10.79 -3.74 -11.78
N TYR A 179 10.12 -2.66 -11.39
CA TYR A 179 10.80 -1.42 -11.00
C TYR A 179 10.54 -0.98 -9.56
N TYR A 180 9.46 -1.44 -8.94
CA TYR A 180 9.00 -0.87 -7.66
C TYR A 180 8.84 -1.91 -6.55
N ALA A 181 8.61 -3.18 -6.89
CA ALA A 181 8.45 -4.24 -5.91
C ALA A 181 9.66 -4.34 -4.96
N LYS A 182 9.38 -4.53 -3.67
CA LYS A 182 10.40 -4.80 -2.67
C LYS A 182 10.61 -6.29 -2.52
N THR A 183 11.86 -6.71 -2.45
CA THR A 183 12.23 -8.11 -2.24
C THR A 183 12.66 -8.34 -0.80
N PHE A 184 12.22 -9.43 -0.20
CA PHE A 184 12.59 -9.83 1.15
C PHE A 184 12.64 -11.35 1.27
N THR A 185 13.38 -11.83 2.27
CA THR A 185 13.50 -13.27 2.56
C THR A 185 12.87 -13.54 3.91
N VAL A 186 11.93 -14.49 3.96
CA VAL A 186 11.27 -14.88 5.20
C VAL A 186 12.24 -15.68 6.05
N ASN A 187 12.48 -15.23 7.28
CA ASN A 187 13.53 -15.80 8.13
C ASN A 187 13.34 -17.29 8.42
N LYS A 188 12.10 -17.72 8.61
CA LYS A 188 11.72 -19.09 8.97
C LYS A 188 11.85 -20.09 7.82
N THR A 189 11.39 -19.70 6.63
CA THR A 189 11.34 -20.61 5.47
C THR A 189 12.51 -20.43 4.52
N LYS A 190 13.28 -19.34 4.66
CA LYS A 190 14.34 -18.90 3.73
C LYS A 190 13.87 -18.66 2.29
N LYS A 191 12.56 -18.65 2.06
CA LYS A 191 11.95 -18.31 0.77
C LYS A 191 11.99 -16.81 0.56
N THR A 192 12.20 -16.42 -0.70
CA THR A 192 12.24 -15.01 -1.10
C THR A 192 10.93 -14.61 -1.75
N TYR A 193 10.45 -13.43 -1.42
CA TYR A 193 9.20 -12.88 -1.92
C TYR A 193 9.41 -11.46 -2.41
N LYS A 194 8.56 -11.06 -3.35
CA LYS A 194 8.31 -9.66 -3.71
C LYS A 194 7.04 -9.17 -3.05
N VAL A 195 7.00 -7.90 -2.66
CA VAL A 195 5.80 -7.22 -2.17
C VAL A 195 5.53 -5.92 -2.93
N VAL A 196 4.26 -5.69 -3.25
CA VAL A 196 3.71 -4.49 -3.91
C VAL A 196 2.43 -4.08 -3.21
N VAL A 197 2.15 -2.78 -3.17
CA VAL A 197 0.94 -2.21 -2.60
C VAL A 197 -0.09 -2.04 -3.71
N GLN A 198 -1.29 -2.54 -3.48
CA GLN A 198 -2.43 -2.41 -4.37
C GLN A 198 -3.33 -1.27 -3.91
N ASN A 199 -3.61 -0.34 -4.82
CA ASN A 199 -4.34 0.89 -4.54
C ASN A 199 -5.57 1.03 -5.44
N ARG A 200 -6.53 1.80 -4.97
CA ARG A 200 -7.61 2.40 -5.76
C ARG A 200 -7.26 3.87 -6.00
N VAL A 201 -7.49 4.37 -7.21
CA VAL A 201 -7.09 5.74 -7.60
C VAL A 201 -8.28 6.52 -8.13
N ASN A 202 -8.56 7.67 -7.54
CA ASN A 202 -9.60 8.56 -8.02
C ASN A 202 -9.25 9.12 -9.41
N PRO A 203 -10.03 8.82 -10.47
CA PRO A 203 -9.73 9.28 -11.81
C PRO A 203 -9.73 10.81 -11.94
N LYS A 204 -10.47 11.52 -11.07
CA LYS A 204 -10.58 12.98 -11.10
C LYS A 204 -9.32 13.71 -10.64
N HIS A 205 -8.47 13.06 -9.87
CA HIS A 205 -7.29 13.69 -9.26
C HIS A 205 -5.97 13.20 -9.84
N ARG A 206 -5.98 12.21 -10.72
CA ARG A 206 -4.77 11.70 -11.36
C ARG A 206 -4.49 12.36 -12.71
N LYS A 207 -3.22 12.40 -13.07
CA LYS A 207 -2.71 12.69 -14.42
C LYS A 207 -2.16 11.42 -15.04
N ILE A 208 -2.55 11.14 -16.29
CA ILE A 208 -1.90 10.12 -17.10
C ILE A 208 -0.62 10.74 -17.68
N CYS A 209 0.52 10.14 -17.38
CA CYS A 209 1.81 10.65 -17.80
C CYS A 209 2.06 10.38 -19.30
N GLN A 210 3.06 11.05 -19.89
CA GLN A 210 3.41 10.85 -21.31
C GLN A 210 3.70 9.38 -21.63
N ARG A 211 4.38 8.68 -20.71
CA ARG A 211 4.39 7.21 -20.70
C ARG A 211 3.11 6.73 -20.00
N LYS A 212 2.20 6.16 -20.80
CA LYS A 212 0.86 5.71 -20.36
C LYS A 212 0.87 4.68 -19.23
N ASP A 213 2.01 4.05 -18.98
CA ASP A 213 2.23 3.09 -17.90
C ASP A 213 2.26 3.72 -16.50
N TYR A 214 2.19 5.05 -16.39
CA TYR A 214 2.28 5.76 -15.11
C TYR A 214 1.14 6.74 -14.90
N TRP A 215 0.63 6.72 -13.67
CA TRP A 215 -0.27 7.73 -13.13
C TRP A 215 0.45 8.57 -12.08
N LEU A 216 0.11 9.85 -12.05
CA LEU A 216 0.63 10.82 -11.10
C LEU A 216 -0.53 11.51 -10.41
N ILE A 217 -0.58 11.46 -9.07
CA ILE A 217 -1.36 12.41 -8.28
C ILE A 217 -0.46 13.63 -8.06
N PRO A 218 -0.70 14.77 -8.73
CA PRO A 218 0.16 15.93 -8.62
C PRO A 218 0.02 16.56 -7.23
N VAL A 219 1.14 16.89 -6.61
CA VAL A 219 1.18 17.63 -5.35
C VAL A 219 1.99 18.91 -5.58
N PRO A 220 1.35 20.10 -5.66
CA PRO A 220 2.04 21.34 -5.98
C PRO A 220 3.21 21.62 -5.04
N GLU A 221 4.24 22.29 -5.56
CA GLU A 221 5.35 22.75 -4.73
C GLU A 221 4.88 23.77 -3.69
N GLY A 222 5.47 23.74 -2.50
CA GLY A 222 5.05 24.58 -1.36
C GLY A 222 3.72 24.18 -0.72
N THR A 223 3.14 23.02 -1.06
CA THR A 223 1.96 22.49 -0.38
C THR A 223 2.31 22.09 1.06
N SER A 224 1.52 22.55 2.04
CA SER A 224 1.72 22.16 3.44
C SER A 224 1.40 20.70 3.67
N ALA A 225 2.07 20.04 4.61
CA ALA A 225 1.85 18.61 4.91
C ALA A 225 0.38 18.25 5.13
N GLU A 226 -0.41 19.10 5.79
CA GLU A 226 -1.85 18.89 5.97
C GLU A 226 -2.62 18.88 4.64
N LYS A 227 -2.30 19.80 3.73
CA LYS A 227 -2.96 19.88 2.43
C LYS A 227 -2.50 18.75 1.51
N GLU A 228 -1.24 18.33 1.62
CA GLU A 228 -0.78 17.13 0.93
C GLU A 228 -1.57 15.90 1.36
N ARG A 229 -1.82 15.74 2.68
CA ARG A 229 -2.59 14.61 3.23
C ARG A 229 -3.97 14.56 2.62
N LYS A 230 -4.66 15.70 2.63
CA LYS A 230 -5.97 15.86 1.98
C LYS A 230 -5.94 15.50 0.50
N ILE A 231 -4.89 15.89 -0.24
CA ILE A 231 -4.73 15.51 -1.65
C ILE A 231 -4.58 14.00 -1.80
N VAL A 232 -3.71 13.35 -1.01
CA VAL A 232 -3.47 11.91 -1.11
C VAL A 232 -4.72 11.13 -0.73
N ASP A 233 -5.35 11.44 0.41
CA ASP A 233 -6.52 10.73 0.94
C ASP A 233 -7.69 10.71 -0.05
N CYS A 234 -7.93 11.82 -0.76
CA CYS A 234 -9.01 11.91 -1.74
C CYS A 234 -8.63 11.32 -3.12
N SER A 235 -7.36 10.99 -3.34
CA SER A 235 -6.83 10.63 -4.67
C SER A 235 -6.36 9.19 -4.80
N ILE A 236 -5.77 8.58 -3.78
CA ILE A 236 -5.22 7.24 -3.84
C ILE A 236 -5.33 6.54 -2.49
N ARG A 237 -5.84 5.31 -2.50
CA ARG A 237 -6.17 4.55 -1.29
C ARG A 237 -5.60 3.13 -1.37
N PRO A 238 -4.62 2.75 -0.52
CA PRO A 238 -4.20 1.36 -0.38
C PRO A 238 -5.35 0.49 0.11
N TYR A 239 -5.47 -0.72 -0.43
CA TYR A 239 -6.49 -1.68 0.03
C TYR A 239 -6.00 -3.13 0.08
N GLY A 240 -4.78 -3.39 -0.41
CA GLY A 240 -4.21 -4.73 -0.35
C GLY A 240 -2.70 -4.71 -0.50
N LEU A 241 -2.07 -5.75 0.05
CA LEU A 241 -0.66 -6.05 -0.14
C LEU A 241 -0.56 -7.30 -1.01
N LEU A 242 0.20 -7.22 -2.09
CA LEU A 242 0.42 -8.31 -3.04
C LEU A 242 1.78 -8.92 -2.82
N PHE A 243 1.83 -10.25 -2.74
CA PHE A 243 3.03 -11.02 -2.50
C PHE A 243 3.27 -12.04 -3.62
N LYS A 244 4.50 -12.18 -4.07
CA LYS A 244 4.88 -13.16 -5.09
C LYS A 244 6.16 -13.86 -4.67
N GLU A 245 6.11 -15.18 -4.53
CA GLU A 245 7.30 -16.00 -4.28
C GLU A 245 8.25 -15.89 -5.49
N VAL A 246 9.51 -15.59 -5.23
CA VAL A 246 10.58 -15.62 -6.23
C VAL A 246 11.08 -17.06 -6.28
N LYS A 247 10.82 -17.73 -7.40
CA LYS A 247 11.31 -19.07 -7.68
C LYS A 247 12.73 -19.04 -8.24
#